data_AF-A0AAW8LDQ7-F1
#
_entry.id   AF-A0AAW8LDQ7-F1
#
_cell.length_a   1.000
_cell.length_b   1.000
_cell.length_c   1.000
_cell.angle_alpha   90.00
_cell.angle_beta   90.00
_cell.angle_gamma   90.00
#
_symmetry.space_group_name_H-M   'P 1'
#
loop_
_entity.id
_entity.type
_entity.pdbx_description
1 polymer ?
#
loop_
_entity_poly.entity_id
_entity_poly.type
_entity_poly.pdbx_seq_one_letter_code
_entity_poly.pdbx_strand_id
1 'polypeptide(L)'
;MTGPHGSQPTAARQGAVCAPMPAGKPSAELGEILQQVLQGLSRGEESGAAPRVAVLLDRPQPHLSNWLGPALGARELIVCSMRDEQDGCPEAAEPVEYSGLIGLARVVGFTNQVDLHQALATHGRFDVLVDALTHSPGMRATSAQLFIGIVRDGGYYVAIDGAALGESLNTAGLITRASRSLAGLHGAAGELSGDERSYGEQVAALTVLDGGVVLRKRGDGFVKLRYAETPPILSARYGESWGRSLETLPARVTPLEVIGVTNNPGLCAKRFPRENRIPETSVLEYRDVCVAPRQVLVKDHLLLPNTFRLATTKRLVNTALKELNHYYAAPRVDTQSAPRREGTFFYLDIEYNRHFGHFMTEVVPRLYAWELARATHPDIRILTNSRADRGRPPAYQRILLEAYGIDDDLVEVITSPVKVDTLVCTMPLMQNGRFADPALASTCHRLRDGLLERSTPNDKPRRRLFISRKPDMWRECLNGSQVEECFARRGFTIIRPEGHSIVEQARMFYEADVVAGYIGSALYNIMFARRPIDVIGFINQSYLATNEYLICSVLGHRLHLFYGDEITDGRGKDCEGRDLGVTNRDYVFNIERDGDQLDELLDSLEETWGES
;
A
#
# COMPACT_ATOMS: atom_id res chain seq x y z
N MET A 1 1.09 -74.20 -27.69
CA MET A 1 2.50 -73.83 -27.85
C MET A 1 2.96 -73.10 -26.60
N THR A 2 3.62 -73.84 -25.71
CA THR A 2 4.83 -73.45 -24.95
C THR A 2 5.12 -71.94 -24.73
N GLY A 3 5.12 -71.50 -23.46
CA GLY A 3 6.24 -70.71 -22.93
C GLY A 3 7.47 -71.61 -22.71
N PRO A 4 8.68 -71.14 -22.31
CA PRO A 4 8.94 -70.08 -21.32
C PRO A 4 10.22 -69.21 -21.58
N HIS A 5 10.68 -68.48 -20.55
CA HIS A 5 11.94 -67.71 -20.38
C HIS A 5 11.92 -66.28 -20.96
N GLY A 6 12.32 -65.19 -20.28
CA GLY A 6 13.13 -65.00 -19.08
C GLY A 6 14.22 -63.98 -19.42
N SER A 7 14.15 -62.74 -18.92
CA SER A 7 15.28 -61.80 -18.91
C SER A 7 15.06 -60.62 -17.98
N GLN A 8 16.11 -60.32 -17.21
CA GLN A 8 16.23 -59.37 -16.10
C GLN A 8 16.07 -57.89 -16.52
N PRO A 9 15.77 -56.99 -15.57
CA PRO A 9 15.83 -55.55 -15.82
C PRO A 9 17.30 -55.12 -16.01
N THR A 10 17.60 -54.58 -17.18
CA THR A 10 18.86 -53.90 -17.49
C THR A 10 19.09 -52.74 -16.52
N ALA A 11 20.25 -52.79 -15.86
CA ALA A 11 20.74 -51.75 -14.96
C ALA A 11 20.61 -50.35 -15.58
N ALA A 12 20.03 -49.43 -14.81
CA ALA A 12 20.10 -48.01 -15.09
C ALA A 12 21.57 -47.61 -15.24
N ARG A 13 21.93 -47.04 -16.40
CA ARG A 13 23.19 -46.32 -16.54
C ARG A 13 23.19 -45.22 -15.48
N GLN A 14 24.04 -45.37 -14.46
CA GLN A 14 24.46 -44.26 -13.62
C GLN A 14 24.95 -43.16 -14.55
N GLY A 15 24.15 -42.10 -14.69
CA GLY A 15 24.57 -40.88 -15.35
C GLY A 15 25.83 -40.41 -14.63
N ALA A 16 26.90 -40.23 -15.40
CA ALA A 16 28.18 -39.78 -14.91
C ALA A 16 27.98 -38.55 -14.01
N VAL A 17 28.40 -38.66 -12.75
CA VAL A 17 28.61 -37.50 -11.88
C VAL A 17 29.63 -36.64 -12.60
N CYS A 18 29.17 -35.56 -13.21
CA CYS A 18 30.02 -34.59 -13.87
C CYS A 18 30.92 -33.99 -12.78
N ALA A 19 32.23 -34.27 -12.85
CA ALA A 19 33.21 -33.68 -11.97
C ALA A 19 33.13 -32.14 -12.08
N PRO A 20 33.38 -31.37 -11.00
CA PRO A 20 33.41 -29.92 -11.08
C PRO A 20 34.52 -29.52 -12.05
N MET A 21 34.16 -28.93 -13.18
CA MET A 21 35.11 -28.30 -14.10
C MET A 21 35.92 -27.25 -13.32
N PRO A 22 37.26 -27.19 -13.46
CA PRO A 22 38.06 -26.16 -12.83
C PRO A 22 37.59 -24.79 -13.33
N ALA A 23 37.20 -23.91 -12.40
CA ALA A 23 36.81 -22.54 -12.72
C ALA A 23 37.94 -21.87 -13.52
N GLY A 24 37.68 -21.52 -14.78
CA GLY A 24 38.58 -20.63 -15.52
C GLY A 24 38.77 -19.36 -14.70
N LYS A 25 40.03 -18.91 -14.53
CA LYS A 25 40.30 -17.61 -13.91
C LYS A 25 39.51 -16.56 -14.69
N PRO A 26 38.68 -15.73 -14.04
CA PRO A 26 38.01 -14.66 -14.75
C PRO A 26 39.00 -13.61 -15.23
N SER A 27 38.48 -12.70 -16.05
CA SER A 27 39.17 -11.52 -16.54
C SER A 27 39.83 -10.73 -15.38
N ALA A 28 40.97 -10.09 -15.66
CA ALA A 28 41.71 -9.33 -14.64
C ALA A 28 40.84 -8.20 -14.07
N GLU A 29 40.03 -7.61 -14.95
CA GLU A 29 39.06 -6.56 -14.69
C GLU A 29 38.02 -6.98 -13.64
N LEU A 30 37.52 -8.23 -13.69
CA LEU A 30 36.58 -8.74 -12.68
C LEU A 30 37.28 -8.96 -11.32
N GLY A 31 38.55 -9.35 -11.33
CA GLY A 31 39.38 -9.49 -10.12
C GLY A 31 39.55 -8.15 -9.38
N GLU A 32 39.80 -7.07 -10.11
CA GLU A 32 39.95 -5.71 -9.54
C GLU A 32 38.67 -5.22 -8.86
N ILE A 33 37.51 -5.41 -9.50
CA ILE A 33 36.20 -5.05 -8.93
C ILE A 33 35.98 -5.75 -7.59
N LEU A 34 36.23 -7.05 -7.52
CA LEU A 34 36.01 -7.80 -6.29
C LEU A 34 37.01 -7.41 -5.20
N GLN A 35 38.26 -7.14 -5.55
CA GLN A 35 39.25 -6.64 -4.57
C GLN A 35 38.79 -5.32 -3.94
N GLN A 36 38.23 -4.40 -4.72
CA GLN A 36 37.68 -3.15 -4.19
C GLN A 36 36.56 -3.39 -3.17
N VAL A 37 35.66 -4.35 -3.44
CA VAL A 37 34.58 -4.73 -2.53
C VAL A 37 35.13 -5.40 -1.26
N LEU A 38 36.07 -6.34 -1.41
CA LEU A 38 36.67 -7.06 -0.28
C LEU A 38 37.45 -6.13 0.66
N GLN A 39 38.22 -5.18 0.12
CA GLN A 39 38.90 -4.15 0.92
C GLN A 39 37.89 -3.30 1.69
N GLY A 40 36.77 -2.97 1.05
CA GLY A 40 35.67 -2.23 1.66
C GLY A 40 35.00 -2.99 2.80
N LEU A 41 34.64 -4.24 2.57
CA LEU A 41 34.03 -5.13 3.58
C LEU A 41 34.96 -5.35 4.79
N SER A 42 36.27 -5.47 4.56
CA SER A 42 37.27 -5.68 5.63
C SER A 42 37.48 -4.46 6.52
N ARG A 43 37.14 -3.25 6.06
CA ARG A 43 37.26 -2.00 6.82
C ARG A 43 36.01 -1.66 7.64
N GLY A 44 34.90 -2.37 7.44
CA GLY A 44 33.66 -2.17 8.20
C GLY A 44 33.66 -2.99 9.50
N GLU A 45 33.85 -2.33 10.65
CA GLU A 45 34.12 -2.96 11.95
C GLU A 45 32.95 -3.73 12.62
N GLU A 46 31.76 -3.87 12.06
CA GLU A 46 30.60 -4.31 12.87
C GLU A 46 30.18 -5.78 12.80
N SER A 47 30.75 -6.62 11.94
CA SER A 47 30.50 -8.06 12.05
C SER A 47 31.57 -8.85 11.32
N GLY A 48 32.40 -9.59 12.03
CA GLY A 48 33.32 -10.58 11.44
C GLY A 48 32.61 -11.76 10.76
N ALA A 49 31.32 -11.62 10.39
CA ALA A 49 30.54 -12.61 9.66
C ALA A 49 30.75 -12.47 8.15
N ALA A 50 30.94 -13.61 7.48
CA ALA A 50 31.01 -13.69 6.03
C ALA A 50 29.78 -13.06 5.33
N PRO A 51 29.95 -12.38 4.18
CA PRO A 51 28.87 -11.63 3.52
C PRO A 51 27.79 -12.55 2.92
N ARG A 52 26.55 -12.05 2.86
CA ARG A 52 25.46 -12.59 2.05
C ARG A 52 25.48 -11.92 0.69
N VAL A 53 25.48 -12.72 -0.37
CA VAL A 53 25.62 -12.23 -1.74
C VAL A 53 24.39 -12.61 -2.56
N ALA A 54 23.87 -11.66 -3.32
CA ALA A 54 22.92 -11.91 -4.39
C ALA A 54 23.57 -11.62 -5.75
N VAL A 55 23.22 -12.41 -6.77
CA VAL A 55 23.72 -12.26 -8.15
C VAL A 55 22.53 -12.24 -9.10
N LEU A 56 22.43 -11.22 -9.95
CA LEU A 56 21.43 -11.09 -11.00
C LEU A 56 22.04 -11.51 -12.34
N LEU A 57 21.40 -12.44 -13.05
CA LEU A 57 21.86 -12.99 -14.33
C LEU A 57 20.72 -13.05 -15.35
N ASP A 58 21.02 -12.85 -16.63
CA ASP A 58 20.02 -13.01 -17.71
C ASP A 58 19.70 -14.48 -17.98
N ARG A 59 20.62 -15.38 -17.62
CA ARG A 59 20.48 -16.82 -17.79
C ARG A 59 21.32 -17.57 -16.75
N PRO A 60 21.03 -18.85 -16.46
CA PRO A 60 21.82 -19.63 -15.51
C PRO A 60 23.28 -19.74 -15.94
N GLN A 61 24.19 -19.19 -15.13
CA GLN A 61 25.65 -19.28 -15.33
C GLN A 61 26.32 -19.88 -14.08
N PRO A 62 26.35 -21.23 -13.94
CA PRO A 62 26.90 -21.89 -12.76
C PRO A 62 28.38 -21.57 -12.54
N HIS A 63 29.18 -21.47 -13.60
CA HIS A 63 30.61 -21.16 -13.49
C HIS A 63 30.87 -19.78 -12.86
N LEU A 64 30.14 -18.74 -13.31
CA LEU A 64 30.27 -17.39 -12.77
C LEU A 64 29.82 -17.35 -11.31
N SER A 65 28.67 -17.97 -11.00
CA SER A 65 28.12 -18.02 -9.63
C SER A 65 29.05 -18.76 -8.66
N ASN A 66 29.59 -19.91 -9.08
CA ASN A 66 30.54 -20.70 -8.31
C ASN A 66 31.87 -20.02 -8.07
N TRP A 67 32.21 -19.04 -8.91
CA TRP A 67 33.40 -18.25 -8.72
C TRP A 67 33.13 -17.05 -7.81
N LEU A 68 32.04 -16.31 -8.05
CA LEU A 68 31.66 -15.12 -7.26
C LEU A 68 31.47 -15.44 -5.77
N GLY A 69 30.79 -16.54 -5.44
CA GLY A 69 30.53 -16.94 -4.05
C GLY A 69 31.83 -17.06 -3.21
N PRO A 70 32.76 -17.97 -3.58
CA PRO A 70 34.04 -18.12 -2.89
C PRO A 70 34.93 -16.88 -2.97
N ALA A 71 34.96 -16.16 -4.11
CA ALA A 71 35.78 -14.97 -4.26
C ALA A 71 35.35 -13.85 -3.30
N LEU A 72 34.05 -13.72 -3.01
CA LEU A 72 33.52 -12.79 -2.02
C LEU A 72 33.52 -13.36 -0.59
N GLY A 73 33.92 -14.61 -0.41
CA GLY A 73 33.83 -15.31 0.89
C GLY A 73 32.39 -15.46 1.39
N ALA A 74 31.43 -15.63 0.48
CA ALA A 74 30.01 -15.59 0.80
C ALA A 74 29.58 -16.74 1.73
N ARG A 75 28.86 -16.43 2.81
CA ARG A 75 28.19 -17.46 3.64
C ARG A 75 26.91 -18.00 3.00
N GLU A 76 26.32 -17.20 2.12
CA GLU A 76 25.09 -17.53 1.40
C GLU A 76 25.12 -16.82 0.04
N LEU A 77 24.71 -17.55 -1.00
CA LEU A 77 24.65 -17.05 -2.36
C LEU A 77 23.25 -17.25 -2.94
N ILE A 78 22.59 -16.16 -3.34
CA ILE A 78 21.29 -16.20 -4.02
C ILE A 78 21.49 -15.79 -5.47
N VAL A 79 21.21 -16.71 -6.39
CA VAL A 79 21.36 -16.49 -7.83
C VAL A 79 19.98 -16.25 -8.43
N CYS A 80 19.66 -14.98 -8.70
CA CYS A 80 18.45 -14.60 -9.41
C CYS A 80 18.72 -14.67 -10.92
N SER A 81 18.12 -15.63 -11.60
CA SER A 81 18.25 -15.79 -13.05
C SER A 81 16.94 -15.43 -13.75
N MET A 82 17.03 -14.66 -14.83
CA MET A 82 15.89 -14.40 -15.69
C MET A 82 15.47 -15.72 -16.39
N ARG A 83 14.16 -15.91 -16.57
CA ARG A 83 13.56 -17.03 -17.33
C ARG A 83 12.88 -16.49 -18.58
N ASP A 84 13.04 -17.18 -19.71
CA ASP A 84 12.32 -16.87 -20.95
C ASP A 84 10.84 -17.26 -20.81
N GLU A 85 9.92 -16.41 -21.28
CA GLU A 85 8.45 -16.64 -21.21
C GLU A 85 7.98 -17.92 -21.95
N GLN A 86 8.85 -18.57 -22.74
CA GLN A 86 8.52 -19.77 -23.52
C GLN A 86 8.55 -21.07 -22.70
N ASP A 87 9.14 -21.06 -21.50
CA ASP A 87 9.13 -22.21 -20.59
C ASP A 87 7.84 -22.21 -19.75
N GLY A 88 6.72 -22.53 -20.40
CA GLY A 88 5.41 -22.61 -19.77
C GLY A 88 5.37 -23.64 -18.64
N CYS A 89 5.39 -23.17 -17.38
CA CYS A 89 4.92 -23.94 -16.25
C CYS A 89 4.35 -22.98 -15.18
N PRO A 90 3.06 -23.11 -14.80
CA PRO A 90 2.47 -22.29 -13.75
C PRO A 90 2.77 -22.84 -12.35
N GLU A 91 2.89 -21.90 -11.41
CA GLU A 91 2.90 -22.06 -9.93
C GLU A 91 4.09 -22.77 -9.27
N ALA A 92 4.67 -22.07 -8.28
CA ALA A 92 5.49 -22.59 -7.17
C ALA A 92 6.43 -23.76 -7.52
N ALA A 93 7.34 -23.57 -8.47
CA ALA A 93 8.43 -24.51 -8.65
C ALA A 93 9.44 -24.35 -7.50
N GLU A 94 9.66 -25.41 -6.72
CA GLU A 94 10.77 -25.52 -5.77
C GLU A 94 12.10 -25.09 -6.44
N PRO A 95 13.06 -24.55 -5.68
CA PRO A 95 14.36 -24.18 -6.23
C PRO A 95 14.96 -25.38 -6.96
N VAL A 96 15.07 -25.26 -8.29
CA VAL A 96 15.68 -26.29 -9.13
C VAL A 96 17.16 -26.33 -8.77
N GLU A 97 17.64 -27.44 -8.23
CA GLU A 97 19.07 -27.69 -8.12
C GLU A 97 19.68 -27.69 -9.53
N TYR A 98 20.27 -26.56 -9.92
CA TYR A 98 21.00 -26.49 -11.17
C TYR A 98 22.27 -27.33 -11.00
N SER A 99 22.35 -28.43 -11.73
CA SER A 99 23.48 -29.36 -11.71
C SER A 99 24.77 -28.57 -11.98
N GLY A 100 25.61 -28.42 -10.95
CA GLY A 100 26.90 -27.76 -11.07
C GLY A 100 27.08 -26.51 -10.21
N LEU A 101 26.11 -26.03 -9.42
CA LEU A 101 26.34 -24.97 -8.43
C LEU A 101 26.98 -25.50 -7.13
N ILE A 102 27.78 -24.66 -6.45
CA ILE A 102 28.28 -24.96 -5.10
C ILE A 102 27.12 -25.03 -4.10
N GLY A 103 27.18 -25.93 -3.12
CA GLY A 103 26.06 -26.25 -2.20
C GLY A 103 25.52 -25.11 -1.32
N LEU A 104 26.14 -23.91 -1.37
CA LEU A 104 25.67 -22.69 -0.69
C LEU A 104 24.76 -21.82 -1.58
N ALA A 105 24.61 -22.16 -2.87
CA ALA A 105 23.87 -21.37 -3.85
C ALA A 105 22.41 -21.80 -3.95
N ARG A 106 21.49 -20.83 -3.90
CA ARG A 106 20.06 -21.04 -4.22
C ARG A 106 19.71 -20.28 -5.49
N VAL A 107 19.11 -20.97 -6.46
CA VAL A 107 18.68 -20.35 -7.72
C VAL A 107 17.22 -19.97 -7.63
N VAL A 108 16.92 -18.73 -8.01
CA VAL A 108 15.56 -18.20 -8.07
C VAL A 108 15.32 -17.65 -9.47
N GLY A 109 14.25 -18.12 -10.10
CA GLY A 109 13.81 -17.60 -11.39
C GLY A 109 13.03 -16.29 -11.24
N PHE A 110 13.17 -15.37 -12.19
CA PHE A 110 12.28 -14.21 -12.31
C PHE A 110 11.99 -13.90 -13.77
N THR A 111 10.79 -13.38 -14.08
CA THR A 111 10.42 -12.97 -15.45
C THR A 111 10.32 -11.46 -15.61
N ASN A 112 10.09 -10.76 -14.51
CA ASN A 112 9.85 -9.32 -14.50
C ASN A 112 10.33 -8.68 -13.17
N GLN A 113 10.17 -7.36 -13.05
CA GLN A 113 10.62 -6.61 -11.86
C GLN A 113 9.86 -6.96 -10.58
N VAL A 114 8.58 -7.37 -10.69
CA VAL A 114 7.76 -7.76 -9.53
C VAL A 114 8.27 -9.10 -8.99
N ASP A 115 8.51 -10.08 -9.87
CA ASP A 115 9.09 -11.37 -9.49
C ASP A 115 10.46 -11.18 -8.82
N LEU A 116 11.32 -10.32 -9.38
CA LEU A 116 12.63 -10.02 -8.80
C LEU A 116 12.50 -9.35 -7.43
N HIS A 117 11.56 -8.42 -7.26
CA HIS A 117 11.25 -7.84 -5.95
C HIS A 117 10.84 -8.91 -4.94
N GLN A 118 9.93 -9.81 -5.31
CA GLN A 118 9.46 -10.90 -4.43
C GLN A 118 10.57 -11.91 -4.10
N ALA A 119 11.43 -12.24 -5.07
CA ALA A 119 12.59 -13.10 -4.87
C ALA A 119 13.57 -12.49 -3.87
N LEU A 120 13.98 -11.23 -4.08
CA LEU A 120 14.88 -10.51 -3.18
C LEU A 120 14.24 -10.34 -1.78
N ALA A 121 12.96 -9.99 -1.74
CA ALA A 121 12.19 -9.90 -0.49
C ALA A 121 12.14 -11.24 0.25
N THR A 122 12.02 -12.37 -0.44
CA THR A 122 12.03 -13.69 0.18
C THR A 122 13.38 -14.00 0.82
N HIS A 123 14.49 -13.59 0.20
CA HIS A 123 15.81 -13.99 0.67
C HIS A 123 16.50 -13.04 1.64
N GLY A 124 16.01 -11.82 1.90
CA GLY A 124 16.62 -10.95 2.92
C GLY A 124 17.46 -9.80 2.37
N ARG A 125 18.10 -9.07 3.28
CA ARG A 125 19.10 -8.06 2.93
C ARG A 125 20.42 -8.72 2.55
N PHE A 126 21.14 -8.07 1.65
CA PHE A 126 22.44 -8.52 1.15
C PHE A 126 23.55 -7.55 1.52
N ASP A 127 24.74 -8.10 1.74
CA ASP A 127 25.99 -7.35 1.89
C ASP A 127 26.48 -6.86 0.53
N VAL A 128 26.33 -7.72 -0.48
CA VAL A 128 26.72 -7.45 -1.87
C VAL A 128 25.60 -7.91 -2.81
N LEU A 129 25.16 -7.02 -3.70
CA LEU A 129 24.32 -7.36 -4.84
C LEU A 129 25.13 -7.18 -6.12
N VAL A 130 25.38 -8.28 -6.83
CA VAL A 130 26.09 -8.29 -8.11
C VAL A 130 25.06 -8.29 -9.23
N ASP A 131 25.02 -7.22 -10.02
CA ASP A 131 24.23 -7.07 -11.23
C ASP A 131 25.10 -7.41 -12.45
N ALA A 132 24.92 -8.62 -12.95
CA ALA A 132 25.56 -9.11 -14.17
C ALA A 132 24.57 -9.22 -15.33
N LEU A 133 23.44 -8.49 -15.27
CA LEU A 133 22.44 -8.46 -16.34
C LEU A 133 22.98 -7.74 -17.57
N THR A 134 23.05 -8.41 -18.71
CA THR A 134 23.69 -7.90 -19.93
C THR A 134 22.75 -7.13 -20.85
N HIS A 135 21.53 -6.85 -20.39
CA HIS A 135 20.55 -5.97 -21.05
C HIS A 135 21.08 -4.55 -21.37
N SER A 136 20.28 -3.79 -22.14
CA SER A 136 20.61 -2.43 -22.55
C SER A 136 20.99 -1.51 -21.38
N PRO A 137 21.88 -0.50 -21.60
CA PRO A 137 22.36 0.39 -20.54
C PRO A 137 21.25 1.06 -19.69
N GLY A 138 20.09 1.35 -20.31
CA GLY A 138 18.95 1.96 -19.64
C GLY A 138 18.24 1.03 -18.65
N MET A 139 18.16 -0.27 -18.96
CA MET A 139 17.57 -1.28 -18.07
C MET A 139 18.44 -1.47 -16.83
N ARG A 140 19.76 -1.57 -17.00
CA ARG A 140 20.71 -1.71 -15.90
C ARG A 140 20.68 -0.52 -14.93
N ALA A 141 20.68 0.70 -15.46
CA ALA A 141 20.54 1.90 -14.63
C ALA A 141 19.23 1.91 -13.81
N THR A 142 18.17 1.35 -14.39
CA THR A 142 16.86 1.22 -13.74
C THR A 142 16.86 0.12 -12.68
N SER A 143 17.47 -1.03 -12.95
CA SER A 143 17.67 -2.11 -11.96
C SER A 143 18.42 -1.61 -10.73
N ALA A 144 19.55 -0.91 -10.93
CA ALA A 144 20.30 -0.32 -9.82
C ALA A 144 19.44 0.65 -9.00
N GLN A 145 18.71 1.54 -9.66
CA GLN A 145 17.83 2.50 -8.98
C GLN A 145 16.71 1.82 -8.17
N LEU A 146 16.14 0.73 -8.70
CA LEU A 146 15.04 0.02 -8.06
C LEU A 146 15.51 -0.89 -6.92
N PHE A 147 16.64 -1.59 -7.08
CA PHE A 147 17.01 -2.70 -6.20
C PHE A 147 18.19 -2.41 -5.27
N ILE A 148 18.88 -1.27 -5.39
CA ILE A 148 19.93 -0.88 -4.42
C ILE A 148 19.40 -0.85 -2.97
N GLY A 149 18.10 -0.66 -2.77
CA GLY A 149 17.45 -0.66 -1.45
C GLY A 149 17.50 -2.00 -0.71
N ILE A 150 17.78 -3.13 -1.38
CA ILE A 150 17.95 -4.44 -0.71
C ILE A 150 19.32 -4.59 -0.05
N VAL A 151 20.29 -3.80 -0.49
CA VAL A 151 21.65 -3.80 0.06
C VAL A 151 21.61 -3.08 1.41
N ARG A 152 22.21 -3.68 2.44
CA ARG A 152 22.28 -3.06 3.77
C ARG A 152 23.14 -1.80 3.77
N ASP A 153 22.95 -0.93 4.75
CA ASP A 153 23.84 0.21 4.95
C ASP A 153 25.33 -0.21 4.98
N GLY A 154 26.17 0.54 4.28
CA GLY A 154 27.60 0.25 4.12
C GLY A 154 27.95 -0.88 3.13
N GLY A 155 26.97 -1.66 2.64
CA GLY A 155 27.15 -2.73 1.65
C GLY A 155 27.42 -2.22 0.22
N TYR A 156 27.45 -3.14 -0.75
CA TYR A 156 27.88 -2.85 -2.12
C TYR A 156 26.87 -3.32 -3.18
N TYR A 157 26.55 -2.45 -4.13
CA TYR A 157 25.93 -2.81 -5.41
C TYR A 157 27.01 -2.79 -6.49
N VAL A 158 27.19 -3.90 -7.18
CA VAL A 158 28.27 -4.09 -8.16
C VAL A 158 27.66 -4.40 -9.52
N ALA A 159 27.84 -3.53 -10.50
CA ALA A 159 27.42 -3.79 -11.88
C ALA A 159 28.63 -4.21 -12.73
N ILE A 160 28.65 -5.44 -13.22
CA ILE A 160 29.76 -5.97 -14.05
C ILE A 160 29.53 -5.59 -15.51
N ASP A 161 30.44 -4.84 -16.12
CA ASP A 161 30.33 -4.47 -17.53
C ASP A 161 30.27 -5.71 -18.42
N GLY A 162 29.38 -5.70 -19.42
CA GLY A 162 29.27 -6.80 -20.38
C GLY A 162 30.62 -7.13 -21.02
N ALA A 163 31.48 -6.14 -21.27
CA ALA A 163 32.84 -6.38 -21.79
C ALA A 163 33.67 -7.33 -20.90
N ALA A 164 33.56 -7.22 -19.57
CA ALA A 164 34.27 -8.11 -18.63
C ALA A 164 33.75 -9.55 -18.64
N LEU A 165 32.55 -9.76 -19.20
CA LEU A 165 31.90 -11.05 -19.43
C LEU A 165 32.04 -11.53 -20.90
N GLY A 166 32.75 -10.80 -21.76
CA GLY A 166 32.86 -11.10 -23.19
C GLY A 166 31.66 -10.66 -24.03
N GLU A 167 30.83 -9.74 -23.50
CA GLU A 167 29.62 -9.19 -24.13
C GLU A 167 29.76 -7.68 -24.42
N SER A 168 28.67 -7.03 -24.85
CA SER A 168 28.71 -5.60 -25.22
C SER A 168 28.72 -4.65 -24.01
N LEU A 169 29.35 -3.47 -24.17
CA LEU A 169 29.43 -2.45 -23.12
C LEU A 169 28.04 -1.95 -22.71
N ASN A 170 27.75 -1.94 -21.41
CA ASN A 170 26.40 -1.60 -20.92
C ASN A 170 26.33 -0.82 -19.60
N THR A 171 27.45 -0.34 -19.07
CA THR A 171 27.47 0.42 -17.79
C THR A 171 27.33 1.93 -17.95
N ALA A 172 27.50 2.49 -19.15
CA ALA A 172 27.54 3.95 -19.38
C ALA A 172 26.29 4.69 -18.87
N GLY A 173 25.10 4.10 -19.03
CA GLY A 173 23.84 4.66 -18.55
C GLY A 173 23.76 4.71 -17.01
N LEU A 174 24.29 3.69 -16.34
CA LEU A 174 24.39 3.64 -14.88
C LEU A 174 25.37 4.69 -14.36
N ILE A 175 26.55 4.80 -14.97
CA ILE A 175 27.57 5.80 -14.60
C ILE A 175 26.96 7.20 -14.71
N THR A 176 26.32 7.49 -15.85
CA THR A 176 25.68 8.80 -16.09
C THR A 176 24.62 9.10 -15.03
N ARG A 177 23.70 8.15 -14.75
CA ARG A 177 22.63 8.36 -13.78
C ARG A 177 23.16 8.52 -12.36
N ALA A 178 24.07 7.65 -11.92
CA ALA A 178 24.66 7.72 -10.58
C ALA A 178 25.46 9.01 -10.38
N SER A 179 26.27 9.40 -11.37
CA SER A 179 27.05 10.65 -11.32
C SER A 179 26.16 11.88 -11.27
N ARG A 180 25.09 11.92 -12.10
CA ARG A 180 24.12 13.01 -12.10
C ARG A 180 23.38 13.12 -10.77
N SER A 181 22.91 12.00 -10.22
CA SER A 181 22.23 11.96 -8.93
C SER A 181 23.15 12.43 -7.78
N LEU A 182 24.42 12.03 -7.78
CA LEU A 182 25.41 12.47 -6.79
C LEU A 182 25.76 13.96 -6.93
N ALA A 183 25.99 14.43 -8.16
CA ALA A 183 26.31 15.84 -8.42
C ALA A 183 25.15 16.77 -8.02
N GLY A 184 23.90 16.37 -8.29
CA GLY A 184 22.72 17.14 -7.91
C GLY A 184 22.51 17.27 -6.39
N LEU A 185 23.02 16.33 -5.59
CA LEU A 185 23.03 16.48 -4.12
C LEU A 185 24.06 17.50 -3.62
N HIS A 186 25.12 17.74 -4.39
CA HIS A 186 26.16 18.71 -4.07
C HIS A 186 25.92 20.08 -4.75
N GLY A 187 24.70 20.34 -5.23
CA GLY A 187 24.28 21.64 -5.76
C GLY A 187 24.56 21.88 -7.25
N ALA A 188 24.90 20.84 -8.03
CA ALA A 188 25.04 20.97 -9.48
C ALA A 188 23.68 21.20 -10.17
N ALA A 189 23.66 22.09 -11.17
CA ALA A 189 22.45 22.55 -11.85
C ALA A 189 21.77 21.45 -12.69
N GLY A 190 20.48 21.20 -12.41
CA GLY A 190 19.57 20.36 -13.19
C GLY A 190 18.38 19.89 -12.37
N GLU A 191 17.17 19.90 -12.94
CA GLU A 191 16.00 19.31 -12.28
C GLU A 191 16.15 17.78 -12.21
N LEU A 192 16.26 17.24 -10.99
CA LEU A 192 16.18 15.80 -10.72
C LEU A 192 14.76 15.45 -10.31
N SER A 193 14.27 14.31 -10.81
CA SER A 193 13.05 13.70 -10.27
C SER A 193 13.26 13.28 -8.80
N GLY A 194 12.16 13.11 -8.07
CA GLY A 194 12.21 12.67 -6.67
C GLY A 194 12.93 11.31 -6.50
N ASP A 195 12.71 10.38 -7.42
CA ASP A 195 13.34 9.05 -7.39
C ASP A 195 14.85 9.13 -7.73
N GLU A 196 15.28 10.04 -8.59
CA GLU A 196 16.72 10.25 -8.88
C GLU A 196 17.45 10.88 -7.69
N ARG A 197 16.80 11.82 -7.00
CA ARG A 197 17.34 12.41 -5.77
C ARG A 197 17.46 11.36 -4.68
N SER A 198 16.39 10.61 -4.44
CA SER A 198 16.37 9.56 -3.41
C SER A 198 17.36 8.42 -3.71
N TYR A 199 17.57 8.08 -4.99
CA TYR A 199 18.65 7.17 -5.39
C TYR A 199 20.03 7.72 -5.05
N GLY A 200 20.32 8.98 -5.38
CA GLY A 200 21.58 9.62 -5.03
C GLY A 200 21.86 9.61 -3.53
N GLU A 201 20.82 9.85 -2.70
CA GLU A 201 20.96 9.87 -1.24
C GLU A 201 21.32 8.51 -0.65
N GLN A 202 21.06 7.43 -1.40
CA GLN A 202 21.40 6.06 -1.05
C GLN A 202 22.80 5.64 -1.50
N VAL A 203 23.53 6.47 -2.26
CA VAL A 203 24.87 6.17 -2.76
C VAL A 203 25.90 6.97 -1.95
N ALA A 204 26.68 6.27 -1.11
CA ALA A 204 27.76 6.88 -0.34
C ALA A 204 28.98 7.19 -1.21
N ALA A 205 29.27 6.32 -2.17
CA ALA A 205 30.41 6.44 -3.10
C ALA A 205 30.11 5.70 -4.40
N LEU A 206 30.66 6.21 -5.50
CA LEU A 206 30.65 5.62 -6.83
C LEU A 206 32.11 5.42 -7.26
N THR A 207 32.47 4.19 -7.62
CA THR A 207 33.78 3.84 -8.19
C THR A 207 33.56 3.23 -9.57
N VAL A 208 34.20 3.81 -10.59
CA VAL A 208 34.18 3.31 -11.97
C VAL A 208 35.52 2.63 -12.23
N LEU A 209 35.46 1.39 -12.71
CA LEU A 209 36.60 0.52 -13.03
C LEU A 209 36.43 0.01 -14.46
N ASP A 210 37.50 -0.47 -15.08
CA ASP A 210 37.48 -0.92 -16.47
C ASP A 210 36.48 -2.08 -16.70
N GLY A 211 36.28 -2.94 -15.69
CA GLY A 211 35.32 -4.04 -15.75
C GLY A 211 33.93 -3.74 -15.22
N GLY A 212 33.63 -2.54 -14.72
CA GLY A 212 32.31 -2.24 -14.17
C GLY A 212 32.25 -1.11 -13.14
N VAL A 213 31.14 -1.08 -12.39
CA VAL A 213 30.80 -0.01 -11.44
C VAL A 213 30.54 -0.59 -10.06
N VAL A 214 31.12 0.04 -9.04
CA VAL A 214 30.86 -0.27 -7.62
C VAL A 214 30.20 0.92 -6.95
N LEU A 215 29.02 0.69 -6.37
CA LEU A 215 28.29 1.65 -5.55
C LEU A 215 28.34 1.20 -4.10
N ARG A 216 28.78 2.08 -3.20
CA ARG A 216 28.66 1.85 -1.76
C ARG A 216 27.33 2.37 -1.25
N LYS A 217 26.55 1.53 -0.57
CA LYS A 217 25.23 1.87 -0.04
C LYS A 217 25.33 2.81 1.17
N ARG A 218 24.38 3.75 1.26
CA ARG A 218 24.07 4.58 2.42
C ARG A 218 22.63 4.37 2.88
N GLY A 219 22.44 4.20 4.19
CA GLY A 219 21.16 3.99 4.86
C GLY A 219 20.53 2.64 4.53
N ASP A 220 19.58 2.22 5.36
CA ASP A 220 18.82 0.98 5.13
C ASP A 220 17.57 1.22 4.27
N GLY A 221 17.27 0.26 3.40
CA GLY A 221 16.00 0.16 2.69
C GLY A 221 15.12 -0.94 3.27
N PHE A 222 13.84 -0.64 3.46
CA PHE A 222 12.82 -1.58 3.90
C PHE A 222 11.90 -1.91 2.73
N VAL A 223 11.71 -3.20 2.50
CA VAL A 223 10.92 -3.76 1.40
C VAL A 223 9.44 -3.48 1.66
N LYS A 224 8.75 -2.88 0.69
CA LYS A 224 7.30 -2.66 0.76
C LYS A 224 6.58 -3.93 0.29
N LEU A 225 5.71 -4.49 1.14
CA LEU A 225 4.93 -5.67 0.80
C LEU A 225 3.46 -5.35 0.53
N ARG A 226 2.85 -6.17 -0.34
CA ARG A 226 1.40 -6.22 -0.60
C ARG A 226 0.75 -7.41 0.07
N TYR A 227 -0.56 -7.38 0.25
CA TYR A 227 -1.31 -8.48 0.89
C TYR A 227 -1.04 -9.83 0.24
N ALA A 228 -1.21 -9.95 -1.08
CA ALA A 228 -1.07 -11.22 -1.80
C ALA A 228 0.33 -11.84 -1.70
N GLU A 229 1.39 -11.03 -1.65
CA GLU A 229 2.78 -11.53 -1.58
C GLU A 229 3.29 -11.70 -0.15
N THR A 230 2.59 -11.17 0.85
CA THR A 230 3.08 -11.17 2.24
C THR A 230 3.14 -12.59 2.84
N PRO A 231 2.05 -13.40 2.87
CA PRO A 231 2.12 -14.75 3.42
C PRO A 231 3.20 -15.66 2.80
N PRO A 232 3.38 -15.76 1.47
CA PRO A 232 4.41 -16.62 0.90
C PRO A 232 5.83 -16.12 1.24
N ILE A 233 6.09 -14.81 1.17
CA ILE A 233 7.40 -14.23 1.52
C ILE A 233 7.74 -14.48 3.00
N LEU A 234 6.76 -14.24 3.89
CA LEU A 234 6.98 -14.43 5.33
C LEU A 234 7.16 -15.91 5.68
N SER A 235 6.39 -16.81 5.06
CA SER A 235 6.52 -18.26 5.29
C SER A 235 7.87 -18.78 4.83
N ALA A 236 8.35 -18.33 3.67
CA ALA A 236 9.66 -18.71 3.15
C ALA A 236 10.83 -18.20 4.02
N ARG A 237 10.69 -17.02 4.65
CA ARG A 237 11.72 -16.48 5.55
C ARG A 237 11.71 -17.06 6.95
N TYR A 238 10.52 -17.22 7.52
CA TYR A 238 10.34 -17.36 8.95
C TYR A 238 9.66 -18.69 9.31
N GLY A 239 9.25 -19.50 8.34
CA GLY A 239 8.40 -20.67 8.58
C GLY A 239 7.12 -20.25 9.31
N GLU A 240 6.72 -21.01 10.33
CA GLU A 240 5.54 -20.67 11.14
C GLU A 240 5.78 -19.53 12.14
N SER A 241 7.04 -19.08 12.31
CA SER A 241 7.37 -18.08 13.34
C SER A 241 6.93 -16.65 12.98
N TRP A 242 6.54 -16.38 11.74
CA TRP A 242 5.98 -15.06 11.41
C TRP A 242 4.55 -14.87 11.93
N GLY A 243 3.81 -15.96 12.14
CA GLY A 243 2.36 -15.93 12.36
C GLY A 243 1.61 -16.82 11.36
N ARG A 244 0.38 -16.42 11.00
CA ARG A 244 -0.54 -17.22 10.15
C ARG A 244 -1.64 -16.38 9.52
N SER A 245 -2.30 -16.93 8.49
CA SER A 245 -3.61 -16.43 8.04
C SER A 245 -4.71 -16.98 8.95
N LEU A 246 -5.59 -16.11 9.44
CA LEU A 246 -6.79 -16.49 10.20
C LEU A 246 -7.99 -16.69 9.26
N GLU A 247 -8.09 -15.86 8.23
CA GLU A 247 -9.14 -15.94 7.21
C GLU A 247 -8.61 -15.35 5.89
N THR A 248 -8.96 -15.99 4.78
CA THR A 248 -8.73 -15.47 3.43
C THR A 248 -10.01 -15.65 2.63
N LEU A 249 -10.49 -14.57 2.00
CA LEU A 249 -11.62 -14.59 1.09
C LEU A 249 -11.14 -14.31 -0.33
N PRO A 250 -11.55 -15.12 -1.33
CA PRO A 250 -11.07 -14.98 -2.69
C PRO A 250 -11.49 -13.64 -3.32
N ALA A 251 -10.67 -13.18 -4.27
CA ALA A 251 -11.01 -12.03 -5.10
C ALA A 251 -12.33 -12.27 -5.84
N ARG A 252 -13.12 -11.21 -6.01
CA ARG A 252 -14.42 -11.28 -6.68
C ARG A 252 -14.82 -9.97 -7.34
N VAL A 253 -15.77 -10.07 -8.26
CA VAL A 253 -16.30 -8.93 -9.00
C VAL A 253 -17.81 -8.85 -8.76
N THR A 254 -18.31 -7.68 -8.38
CA THR A 254 -19.74 -7.41 -8.25
C THR A 254 -20.14 -6.23 -9.13
N PRO A 255 -21.36 -6.18 -9.68
CA PRO A 255 -21.83 -5.01 -10.41
C PRO A 255 -21.96 -3.79 -9.48
N LEU A 256 -21.83 -2.58 -10.06
CA LEU A 256 -22.06 -1.31 -9.40
C LEU A 256 -23.06 -0.45 -10.17
N GLU A 257 -24.26 -0.30 -9.62
CA GLU A 257 -25.32 0.53 -10.19
C GLU A 257 -25.73 1.66 -9.24
N VAL A 258 -24.79 2.58 -9.01
CA VAL A 258 -24.93 3.62 -7.97
C VAL A 258 -25.43 4.95 -8.54
N ILE A 259 -24.95 5.35 -9.72
CA ILE A 259 -25.18 6.71 -10.25
C ILE A 259 -26.60 6.84 -10.79
N GLY A 260 -27.35 7.78 -10.22
CA GLY A 260 -28.64 8.28 -10.71
C GLY A 260 -28.48 9.42 -11.71
N VAL A 261 -29.14 10.54 -11.42
CA VAL A 261 -29.14 11.75 -12.26
C VAL A 261 -27.81 12.50 -12.14
N THR A 262 -27.31 13.01 -13.26
CA THR A 262 -26.10 13.83 -13.29
C THR A 262 -26.11 14.79 -14.47
N ASN A 263 -25.61 16.01 -14.26
CA ASN A 263 -25.42 17.01 -15.31
C ASN A 263 -24.13 16.78 -16.13
N ASN A 264 -23.32 15.77 -15.78
CA ASN A 264 -22.10 15.42 -16.50
C ASN A 264 -21.91 13.90 -16.61
N PRO A 265 -22.72 13.21 -17.44
CA PRO A 265 -22.67 11.76 -17.60
C PRO A 265 -21.32 11.28 -18.14
N GLY A 266 -20.67 12.07 -19.01
CA GLY A 266 -19.36 11.74 -19.56
C GLY A 266 -18.26 11.71 -18.50
N LEU A 267 -18.30 12.62 -17.52
CA LEU A 267 -17.36 12.62 -16.40
C LEU A 267 -17.62 11.45 -15.44
N CYS A 268 -18.90 11.19 -15.12
CA CYS A 268 -19.27 10.03 -14.31
C CYS A 268 -18.81 8.71 -14.93
N ALA A 269 -19.03 8.51 -16.24
CA ALA A 269 -18.62 7.30 -16.96
C ALA A 269 -17.09 7.08 -16.95
N LYS A 270 -16.30 8.15 -16.91
CA LYS A 270 -14.84 8.08 -16.80
C LYS A 270 -14.35 7.81 -15.38
N ARG A 271 -15.08 8.26 -14.36
CA ARG A 271 -14.66 8.23 -12.94
C ARG A 271 -15.12 7.02 -12.19
N PHE A 272 -16.34 6.59 -12.44
CA PHE A 272 -16.99 5.57 -11.65
C PHE A 272 -17.06 4.26 -12.45
N PRO A 273 -16.34 3.21 -12.00
CA PRO A 273 -16.38 1.93 -12.67
C PRO A 273 -17.79 1.32 -12.60
N ARG A 274 -18.18 0.48 -13.54
CA ARG A 274 -19.46 -0.27 -13.47
C ARG A 274 -19.35 -1.59 -12.71
N GLU A 275 -18.13 -1.96 -12.34
CA GLU A 275 -17.80 -3.20 -11.65
C GLU A 275 -16.92 -2.88 -10.44
N ASN A 276 -17.25 -3.49 -9.32
CA ASN A 276 -16.46 -3.48 -8.10
C ASN A 276 -15.50 -4.67 -8.13
N ARG A 277 -14.22 -4.40 -8.35
CA ARG A 277 -13.19 -5.44 -8.36
C ARG A 277 -12.58 -5.53 -6.97
N ILE A 278 -13.14 -6.42 -6.15
CA ILE A 278 -12.71 -6.65 -4.78
C ILE A 278 -11.53 -7.64 -4.85
N PRO A 279 -10.33 -7.26 -4.40
CA PRO A 279 -9.18 -8.17 -4.35
C PRO A 279 -9.40 -9.27 -3.30
N GLU A 280 -8.52 -10.25 -3.26
CA GLU A 280 -8.46 -11.19 -2.13
C GLU A 280 -8.30 -10.40 -0.83
N THR A 281 -9.16 -10.67 0.16
CA THR A 281 -9.08 -10.06 1.49
C THR A 281 -8.56 -11.08 2.49
N SER A 282 -7.85 -10.61 3.50
CA SER A 282 -7.28 -11.48 4.53
C SER A 282 -7.28 -10.84 5.91
N VAL A 283 -7.40 -11.70 6.91
CA VAL A 283 -7.11 -11.40 8.32
C VAL A 283 -5.83 -12.17 8.68
N LEU A 284 -4.78 -11.44 9.02
CA LEU A 284 -3.43 -11.97 9.24
C LEU A 284 -3.05 -11.76 10.70
N GLU A 285 -2.54 -12.82 11.33
CA GLU A 285 -1.87 -12.77 12.63
C GLU A 285 -0.37 -12.68 12.39
N TYR A 286 0.29 -11.64 12.88
CA TYR A 286 1.73 -11.49 12.85
C TYR A 286 2.34 -11.66 14.24
N ARG A 287 3.56 -12.18 14.31
CA ARG A 287 4.35 -12.32 15.53
C ARG A 287 5.63 -11.49 15.48
N ASP A 288 6.01 -10.96 16.64
CA ASP A 288 7.23 -10.17 16.87
C ASP A 288 7.39 -9.02 15.87
N VAL A 289 6.35 -8.19 15.74
CA VAL A 289 6.32 -7.05 14.81
C VAL A 289 6.48 -5.73 15.55
N CYS A 290 7.20 -4.80 14.95
CA CYS A 290 7.29 -3.43 15.43
C CYS A 290 6.15 -2.60 14.83
N VAL A 291 5.42 -1.89 15.69
CA VAL A 291 4.38 -0.94 15.35
C VAL A 291 4.90 0.45 15.67
N ALA A 292 4.93 1.34 14.68
CA ALA A 292 5.24 2.74 14.85
C ALA A 292 4.02 3.62 14.49
N PRO A 293 3.86 4.79 15.13
CA PRO A 293 2.76 5.70 14.85
C PRO A 293 2.64 6.05 13.37
N ARG A 294 1.43 6.47 12.98
CA ARG A 294 1.00 6.79 11.62
C ARG A 294 0.99 5.58 10.71
N GLN A 295 0.51 4.47 11.25
CA GLN A 295 0.26 3.25 10.51
C GLN A 295 1.55 2.65 9.91
N VAL A 296 2.60 2.45 10.70
CA VAL A 296 3.85 1.83 10.21
C VAL A 296 4.05 0.49 10.90
N LEU A 297 4.06 -0.58 10.10
CA LEU A 297 4.30 -1.95 10.58
C LEU A 297 5.57 -2.53 9.98
N VAL A 298 6.47 -2.97 10.84
CA VAL A 298 7.79 -3.47 10.46
C VAL A 298 8.00 -4.87 11.03
N LYS A 299 8.40 -5.80 10.16
CA LYS A 299 9.01 -7.08 10.56
C LYS A 299 10.41 -7.15 9.97
N ASP A 300 11.42 -7.03 10.83
CA ASP A 300 12.82 -6.84 10.46
C ASP A 300 13.02 -5.65 9.50
N HIS A 301 13.14 -5.92 8.20
CA HIS A 301 13.30 -4.91 7.14
C HIS A 301 12.17 -4.99 6.10
N LEU A 302 11.03 -5.53 6.50
CA LEU A 302 9.82 -5.62 5.69
C LEU A 302 8.79 -4.64 6.25
N LEU A 303 8.25 -3.79 5.39
CA LEU A 303 7.07 -2.97 5.66
C LEU A 303 5.84 -3.80 5.29
N LEU A 304 5.10 -4.23 6.31
CA LEU A 304 3.91 -5.07 6.14
C LEU A 304 2.79 -4.28 5.45
N PRO A 305 1.86 -4.94 4.72
CA PRO A 305 0.90 -4.28 3.83
C PRO A 305 -0.05 -3.32 4.55
N ASN A 306 -0.39 -3.60 5.81
CA ASN A 306 -1.16 -2.71 6.68
C ASN A 306 -0.46 -1.38 6.99
N THR A 307 0.79 -1.19 6.57
CA THR A 307 1.48 0.11 6.58
C THR A 307 0.84 1.10 5.59
N PHE A 308 0.26 0.61 4.49
CA PHE A 308 -0.19 1.45 3.39
C PHE A 308 -1.71 1.57 3.37
N ARG A 309 -2.23 2.80 3.55
CA ARG A 309 -3.66 3.11 3.44
C ARG A 309 -4.29 2.71 2.11
N LEU A 310 -3.48 2.71 1.04
CA LEU A 310 -3.89 2.37 -0.32
C LEU A 310 -3.09 1.17 -0.84
N ALA A 311 -3.17 0.03 -0.16
CA ALA A 311 -2.34 -1.15 -0.41
C ALA A 311 -2.47 -1.77 -1.83
N THR A 312 -3.54 -1.45 -2.58
CA THR A 312 -3.72 -1.91 -3.97
C THR A 312 -3.24 -0.92 -5.03
N THR A 313 -2.69 0.25 -4.66
CA THR A 313 -2.15 1.19 -5.65
C THR A 313 -0.82 0.68 -6.22
N LYS A 314 -0.52 1.08 -7.46
CA LYS A 314 0.76 0.75 -8.10
C LYS A 314 1.92 1.21 -7.23
N ARG A 315 1.94 2.46 -6.74
CA ARG A 315 2.98 2.93 -5.82
C ARG A 315 2.46 2.98 -4.39
N LEU A 316 3.14 2.26 -3.49
CA LEU A 316 2.84 2.24 -2.07
C LEU A 316 3.59 3.37 -1.36
N VAL A 317 2.85 4.20 -0.62
CA VAL A 317 3.39 5.38 0.08
C VAL A 317 2.75 5.53 1.46
N ASN A 318 3.52 6.06 2.41
CA ASN A 318 3.07 6.48 3.73
C ASN A 318 3.90 7.71 4.15
N THR A 319 3.25 8.76 4.63
CA THR A 319 3.86 10.04 5.02
C THR A 319 4.84 9.95 6.19
N ALA A 320 4.76 8.89 7.01
CA ALA A 320 5.67 8.63 8.11
C ALA A 320 6.99 7.96 7.66
N LEU A 321 7.07 7.55 6.40
CA LEU A 321 8.25 6.94 5.81
C LEU A 321 9.05 7.97 4.99
N LYS A 322 10.34 7.70 4.82
CA LYS A 322 11.14 8.29 3.75
C LYS A 322 10.99 7.41 2.52
N GLU A 323 10.44 7.97 1.44
CA GLU A 323 10.27 7.26 0.19
C GLU A 323 11.63 7.05 -0.50
N LEU A 324 12.01 5.80 -0.77
CA LEU A 324 13.26 5.49 -1.48
C LEU A 324 13.01 5.29 -2.98
N ASN A 325 12.07 4.41 -3.32
CA ASN A 325 11.61 4.19 -4.69
C ASN A 325 10.28 3.39 -4.68
N HIS A 326 9.94 2.77 -5.81
CA HIS A 326 8.73 1.94 -5.95
C HIS A 326 8.63 0.78 -4.93
N TYR A 327 9.75 0.10 -4.63
CA TYR A 327 9.81 -1.13 -3.82
C TYR A 327 10.34 -0.92 -2.40
N TYR A 328 11.03 0.20 -2.14
CA TYR A 328 11.71 0.44 -0.87
C TYR A 328 11.32 1.79 -0.24
N ALA A 329 11.26 1.81 1.08
CA ALA A 329 11.16 3.02 1.90
C ALA A 329 11.95 2.83 3.19
N ALA A 330 12.12 3.87 4.00
CA ALA A 330 12.76 3.76 5.31
C ALA A 330 11.89 4.41 6.41
N PRO A 331 11.70 3.76 7.57
CA PRO A 331 11.12 4.41 8.74
C PRO A 331 11.91 5.66 9.14
N ARG A 332 11.21 6.72 9.57
CA ARG A 332 11.84 7.95 10.09
C ARG A 332 12.14 7.90 11.59
N VAL A 333 11.84 6.77 12.22
CA VAL A 333 11.99 6.51 13.65
C VAL A 333 12.70 5.17 13.81
N ASP A 334 13.43 5.01 14.90
CA ASP A 334 14.06 3.73 15.21
C ASP A 334 13.00 2.68 15.54
N THR A 335 12.95 1.64 14.73
CA THR A 335 12.04 0.49 14.88
C THR A 335 12.76 -0.77 15.35
N GLN A 336 14.10 -0.78 15.33
CA GLN A 336 14.91 -1.93 15.71
C GLN A 336 15.07 -2.02 17.23
N SER A 337 15.24 -0.88 17.90
CA SER A 337 15.38 -0.79 19.36
C SER A 337 14.05 -0.53 20.08
N ALA A 338 12.92 -0.76 19.42
CA ALA A 338 11.60 -0.49 19.98
C ALA A 338 11.36 -1.35 21.25
N PRO A 339 10.92 -0.74 22.38
CA PRO A 339 10.64 -1.49 23.60
C PRO A 339 9.55 -2.53 23.36
N ARG A 340 9.70 -3.69 24.02
CA ARG A 340 8.69 -4.76 23.94
C ARG A 340 7.42 -4.35 24.67
N ARG A 341 6.28 -4.70 24.10
CA ARG A 341 4.96 -4.55 24.68
C ARG A 341 4.26 -5.90 24.62
N GLU A 342 4.04 -6.47 25.79
CA GLU A 342 3.48 -7.82 25.91
C GLU A 342 1.99 -7.86 25.54
N GLY A 343 1.58 -8.97 24.95
CA GLY A 343 0.18 -9.29 24.67
C GLY A 343 -0.19 -9.32 23.18
N THR A 344 -1.48 -9.59 22.95
CA THR A 344 -2.07 -9.70 21.61
C THR A 344 -2.91 -8.48 21.31
N PHE A 345 -2.71 -7.91 20.12
CA PHE A 345 -3.36 -6.67 19.72
C PHE A 345 -4.10 -6.77 18.39
N PHE A 346 -5.24 -6.10 18.27
CA PHE A 346 -5.93 -5.86 17.02
C PHE A 346 -5.60 -4.46 16.50
N TYR A 347 -5.14 -4.38 15.25
CA TYR A 347 -4.51 -3.19 14.72
C TYR A 347 -5.50 -2.20 14.09
N LEU A 348 -5.72 -1.07 14.76
CA LEU A 348 -6.60 0.03 14.30
C LEU A 348 -5.84 1.36 14.14
N ASP A 349 -4.53 1.32 13.94
CA ASP A 349 -3.78 2.54 13.71
C ASP A 349 -4.04 3.15 12.32
N ILE A 350 -3.93 4.48 12.23
CA ILE A 350 -4.20 5.25 11.02
C ILE A 350 -3.19 6.39 10.83
N GLU A 351 -2.86 6.65 9.56
CA GLU A 351 -1.91 7.70 9.15
C GLU A 351 -2.40 9.12 9.50
N TYR A 352 -3.71 9.37 9.36
CA TYR A 352 -4.34 10.69 9.58
C TYR A 352 -5.27 10.66 10.80
N ASN A 353 -4.70 10.40 11.98
CA ASN A 353 -5.37 10.08 13.25
C ASN A 353 -6.43 11.08 13.77
N ARG A 354 -6.61 12.26 13.18
CA ARG A 354 -7.65 13.22 13.59
C ARG A 354 -8.76 13.44 12.57
N HIS A 355 -8.58 12.93 11.36
CA HIS A 355 -9.47 13.26 10.25
C HIS A 355 -10.66 12.30 10.22
N PHE A 356 -11.87 12.83 10.49
CA PHE A 356 -13.12 12.05 10.54
C PHE A 356 -13.29 11.16 9.30
N GLY A 357 -13.12 11.73 8.10
CA GLY A 357 -13.28 10.96 6.86
C GLY A 357 -12.30 9.81 6.72
N HIS A 358 -11.08 9.93 7.27
CA HIS A 358 -10.09 8.86 7.23
C HIS A 358 -10.47 7.76 8.21
N PHE A 359 -10.91 8.11 9.43
CA PHE A 359 -11.41 7.12 10.38
C PHE A 359 -12.59 6.31 9.81
N MET A 360 -13.59 7.00 9.25
CA MET A 360 -14.78 6.35 8.69
C MET A 360 -14.48 5.46 7.48
N THR A 361 -13.45 5.77 6.68
CA THR A 361 -13.16 5.02 5.44
C THR A 361 -11.96 4.08 5.52
N GLU A 362 -11.18 4.11 6.61
CA GLU A 362 -9.98 3.27 6.75
C GLU A 362 -9.89 2.50 8.06
N VAL A 363 -10.56 2.95 9.14
CA VAL A 363 -10.60 2.23 10.41
C VAL A 363 -11.89 1.43 10.52
N VAL A 364 -13.05 2.06 10.28
CA VAL A 364 -14.34 1.36 10.30
C VAL A 364 -14.35 0.12 9.40
N PRO A 365 -13.82 0.14 8.16
CA PRO A 365 -13.79 -1.05 7.31
C PRO A 365 -12.86 -2.18 7.77
N ARG A 366 -12.11 -1.99 8.86
CA ARG A 366 -11.31 -3.04 9.50
C ARG A 366 -12.05 -3.73 10.64
N LEU A 367 -13.10 -3.10 11.19
CA LEU A 367 -13.79 -3.60 12.38
C LEU A 367 -14.49 -4.96 12.17
N TYR A 368 -14.81 -5.34 10.93
CA TYR A 368 -15.44 -6.62 10.62
C TYR A 368 -14.67 -7.83 11.18
N ALA A 369 -13.33 -7.73 11.25
CA ALA A 369 -12.46 -8.81 11.73
C ALA A 369 -12.33 -8.87 13.25
N TRP A 370 -12.91 -7.91 13.99
CA TRP A 370 -12.80 -7.83 15.45
C TRP A 370 -13.35 -9.08 16.15
N GLU A 371 -14.52 -9.57 15.72
CA GLU A 371 -15.15 -10.75 16.33
C GLU A 371 -14.32 -12.02 16.11
N LEU A 372 -13.81 -12.21 14.89
CA LEU A 372 -12.88 -13.31 14.58
C LEU A 372 -11.62 -13.22 15.43
N ALA A 373 -11.04 -12.03 15.55
CA ALA A 373 -9.83 -11.80 16.32
C ALA A 373 -10.05 -12.10 17.81
N ARG A 374 -11.17 -11.68 18.39
CA ARG A 374 -11.55 -11.94 19.79
C ARG A 374 -11.90 -13.40 20.07
N ALA A 375 -12.55 -14.07 19.11
CA ALA A 375 -12.80 -15.52 19.20
C ALA A 375 -11.49 -16.33 19.17
N THR A 376 -10.49 -15.85 18.43
CA THR A 376 -9.16 -16.46 18.35
C THR A 376 -8.30 -16.13 19.58
N HIS A 377 -8.40 -14.90 20.08
CA HIS A 377 -7.63 -14.35 21.19
C HIS A 377 -8.57 -13.63 22.17
N PRO A 378 -9.09 -14.30 23.21
CA PRO A 378 -10.09 -13.72 24.12
C PRO A 378 -9.64 -12.44 24.82
N ASP A 379 -8.35 -12.31 25.14
CA ASP A 379 -7.74 -11.16 25.84
C ASP A 379 -7.19 -10.09 24.88
N ILE A 380 -7.57 -10.12 23.60
CA ILE A 380 -7.06 -9.18 22.60
C ILE A 380 -7.47 -7.74 22.91
N ARG A 381 -6.51 -6.81 22.77
CA ARG A 381 -6.72 -5.36 22.96
C ARG A 381 -6.58 -4.61 21.65
N ILE A 382 -7.14 -3.43 21.53
CA ILE A 382 -6.90 -2.56 20.37
C ILE A 382 -5.54 -1.89 20.51
N LEU A 383 -4.80 -1.79 19.40
CA LEU A 383 -3.62 -0.94 19.31
C LEU A 383 -3.84 0.16 18.28
N THR A 384 -3.68 1.41 18.70
CA THR A 384 -3.78 2.59 17.83
C THR A 384 -2.76 3.66 18.26
N ASN A 385 -2.58 4.72 17.47
CA ASN A 385 -1.81 5.89 17.87
C ASN A 385 -2.73 7.04 18.32
N SER A 386 -2.18 7.97 19.08
CA SER A 386 -2.72 9.33 19.17
C SER A 386 -1.65 10.25 19.74
N ARG A 387 -1.47 11.42 19.12
CA ARG A 387 -0.74 12.54 19.72
C ARG A 387 -1.69 13.61 20.28
N ALA A 388 -2.99 13.38 20.25
CA ALA A 388 -3.98 14.26 20.86
C ALA A 388 -4.09 14.01 22.36
N ASP A 389 -4.50 15.03 23.11
CA ASP A 389 -4.93 14.96 24.50
C ASP A 389 -4.11 13.99 25.37
N ARG A 390 -2.78 14.22 25.42
CA ARG A 390 -1.84 13.40 26.22
C ARG A 390 -1.82 11.90 25.87
N GLY A 391 -2.12 11.54 24.63
CA GLY A 391 -2.11 10.15 24.15
C GLY A 391 -3.49 9.50 24.14
N ARG A 392 -4.59 10.27 24.10
CA ARG A 392 -5.96 9.73 23.99
C ARG A 392 -6.53 9.94 22.58
N PRO A 393 -7.25 8.98 21.99
CA PRO A 393 -7.91 9.18 20.70
C PRO A 393 -9.01 10.25 20.80
N PRO A 394 -9.31 10.97 19.70
CA PRO A 394 -10.45 11.89 19.64
C PRO A 394 -11.76 11.27 20.14
N ALA A 395 -12.59 12.06 20.83
CA ALA A 395 -13.80 11.57 21.48
C ALA A 395 -14.75 10.82 20.52
N TYR A 396 -14.93 11.30 19.29
CA TYR A 396 -15.79 10.63 18.32
C TYR A 396 -15.29 9.22 17.95
N GLN A 397 -13.97 8.98 17.93
CA GLN A 397 -13.40 7.67 17.63
C GLN A 397 -13.70 6.70 18.76
N ARG A 398 -13.54 7.13 20.01
CA ARG A 398 -13.85 6.32 21.19
C ARG A 398 -15.33 5.97 21.24
N ILE A 399 -16.21 6.95 21.02
CA ILE A 399 -17.67 6.72 20.97
C ILE A 399 -18.05 5.73 19.86
N LEU A 400 -17.41 5.81 18.68
CA LEU A 400 -17.65 4.85 17.60
C LEU A 400 -17.17 3.44 17.96
N LEU A 401 -16.01 3.30 18.59
CA LEU A 401 -15.50 1.99 19.04
C LEU A 401 -16.41 1.40 20.13
N GLU A 402 -16.81 2.18 21.12
CA GLU A 402 -17.73 1.75 22.17
C GLU A 402 -19.11 1.37 21.59
N ALA A 403 -19.62 2.11 20.60
CA ALA A 403 -20.86 1.77 19.89
C ALA A 403 -20.73 0.46 19.08
N TYR A 404 -19.51 0.08 18.67
CA TYR A 404 -19.27 -1.23 18.07
C TYR A 404 -19.22 -2.36 19.11
N GLY A 405 -19.10 -2.04 20.40
CA GLY A 405 -18.86 -2.99 21.49
C GLY A 405 -17.36 -3.23 21.78
N ILE A 406 -16.55 -2.19 21.63
CA ILE A 406 -15.14 -2.15 22.03
C ILE A 406 -14.98 -1.08 23.11
N ASP A 407 -14.82 -1.53 24.36
CA ASP A 407 -14.70 -0.64 25.51
C ASP A 407 -13.38 0.16 25.51
N ASP A 408 -13.38 1.35 26.11
CA ASP A 408 -12.24 2.27 26.14
C ASP A 408 -11.01 1.67 26.86
N ASP A 409 -11.22 0.74 27.80
CA ASP A 409 -10.17 0.05 28.55
C ASP A 409 -9.44 -1.02 27.73
N LEU A 410 -10.04 -1.49 26.63
CA LEU A 410 -9.39 -2.35 25.64
C LEU A 410 -8.47 -1.56 24.70
N VAL A 411 -8.50 -0.22 24.72
CA VAL A 411 -7.75 0.62 23.77
C VAL A 411 -6.36 0.96 24.32
N GLU A 412 -5.34 0.39 23.70
CA GLU A 412 -3.96 0.73 23.93
C GLU A 412 -3.44 1.74 22.90
N VAL A 413 -2.86 2.83 23.40
CA VAL A 413 -2.37 3.94 22.58
C VAL A 413 -0.85 4.04 22.62
N ILE A 414 -0.24 4.10 21.44
CA ILE A 414 1.19 4.32 21.29
C ILE A 414 1.50 5.72 20.76
N THR A 415 2.61 6.28 21.23
CA THR A 415 3.15 7.59 20.79
C THR A 415 4.55 7.47 20.17
N SER A 416 5.17 6.30 20.32
CA SER A 416 6.50 5.93 19.83
C SER A 416 6.47 4.45 19.38
N PRO A 417 7.49 3.98 18.64
CA PRO A 417 7.56 2.59 18.21
C PRO A 417 7.53 1.60 19.38
N VAL A 418 6.80 0.50 19.23
CA VAL A 418 6.75 -0.62 20.18
C VAL A 418 6.84 -1.94 19.43
N LYS A 419 7.49 -2.94 20.01
CA LYS A 419 7.50 -4.31 19.49
C LYS A 419 6.47 -5.15 20.23
N VAL A 420 5.49 -5.71 19.52
CA VAL A 420 4.41 -6.51 20.12
C VAL A 420 4.59 -8.00 19.87
N ASP A 421 4.09 -8.84 20.77
CA ASP A 421 4.17 -10.30 20.66
C ASP A 421 3.33 -10.81 19.49
N THR A 422 2.05 -10.43 19.49
CA THR A 422 1.07 -10.83 18.46
C THR A 422 0.26 -9.62 18.01
N LEU A 423 0.12 -9.46 16.69
CA LEU A 423 -0.68 -8.41 16.07
C LEU A 423 -1.63 -9.00 15.03
N VAL A 424 -2.93 -8.90 15.25
CA VAL A 424 -3.96 -9.23 14.27
C VAL A 424 -4.24 -7.99 13.42
N CYS A 425 -4.09 -8.16 12.12
CA CYS A 425 -4.28 -7.15 11.09
C CYS A 425 -5.29 -7.64 10.07
N THR A 426 -5.89 -6.71 9.33
CA THR A 426 -6.83 -7.06 8.27
C THR A 426 -6.65 -6.19 7.05
N MET A 427 -6.87 -6.77 5.88
CA MET A 427 -7.22 -6.00 4.70
C MET A 427 -8.54 -5.26 4.95
N PRO A 428 -8.64 -3.94 4.73
CA PRO A 428 -9.88 -3.24 4.94
C PRO A 428 -10.91 -3.65 3.88
N LEU A 429 -12.18 -3.74 4.26
CA LEU A 429 -13.29 -4.00 3.34
C LEU A 429 -13.54 -2.85 2.36
N MET A 430 -12.90 -1.69 2.54
CA MET A 430 -12.97 -0.57 1.62
C MET A 430 -11.59 0.06 1.47
N GLN A 431 -11.25 0.43 0.24
CA GLN A 431 -10.08 1.25 -0.04
C GLN A 431 -10.46 2.43 -0.94
N ASN A 432 -10.25 3.64 -0.44
CA ASN A 432 -10.62 4.89 -1.12
C ASN A 432 -10.12 4.92 -2.56
N GLY A 433 -11.03 5.25 -3.50
CA GLY A 433 -10.73 5.32 -4.92
C GLY A 433 -10.55 3.98 -5.62
N ARG A 434 -10.81 2.83 -4.96
CA ARG A 434 -10.57 1.49 -5.54
C ARG A 434 -11.76 0.55 -5.47
N PHE A 435 -12.18 0.13 -4.28
CA PHE A 435 -13.23 -0.86 -4.09
C PHE A 435 -13.90 -0.68 -2.72
N ALA A 436 -15.12 -1.22 -2.58
CA ALA A 436 -15.79 -1.35 -1.30
C ALA A 436 -16.64 -2.64 -1.28
N ASP A 437 -16.32 -3.52 -0.34
CA ASP A 437 -16.94 -4.82 -0.19
C ASP A 437 -18.36 -4.69 0.41
N PRO A 438 -19.41 -5.29 -0.19
CA PRO A 438 -20.77 -5.25 0.36
C PRO A 438 -20.88 -5.75 1.82
N ALA A 439 -19.97 -6.62 2.27
CA ALA A 439 -19.93 -7.07 3.66
C ALA A 439 -19.73 -5.91 4.67
N LEU A 440 -19.17 -4.78 4.23
CA LEU A 440 -19.01 -3.57 5.04
C LEU A 440 -20.36 -3.05 5.58
N ALA A 441 -21.47 -3.29 4.90
CA ALA A 441 -22.80 -2.86 5.33
C ALA A 441 -23.13 -3.36 6.74
N SER A 442 -22.76 -4.61 7.06
CA SER A 442 -22.96 -5.20 8.39
C SER A 442 -22.23 -4.43 9.50
N THR A 443 -21.01 -3.97 9.20
CA THR A 443 -20.20 -3.18 10.13
C THR A 443 -20.79 -1.78 10.33
N CYS A 444 -21.25 -1.14 9.25
CA CYS A 444 -21.95 0.15 9.33
C CYS A 444 -23.25 0.05 10.12
N HIS A 445 -24.06 -0.99 9.88
CA HIS A 445 -25.32 -1.22 10.61
C HIS A 445 -25.07 -1.43 12.11
N ARG A 446 -24.08 -2.24 12.48
CA ARG A 446 -23.74 -2.45 13.89
C ARG A 446 -23.29 -1.16 14.57
N LEU A 447 -22.43 -0.37 13.94
CA LEU A 447 -22.02 0.95 14.46
C LEU A 447 -23.22 1.87 14.64
N ARG A 448 -24.07 1.96 13.62
CA ARG A 448 -25.29 2.77 13.63
C ARG A 448 -26.18 2.36 14.80
N ASP A 449 -26.48 1.08 14.94
CA ASP A 449 -27.43 0.59 15.95
C ASP A 449 -26.91 0.85 17.38
N GLY A 450 -25.61 0.62 17.64
CA GLY A 450 -25.00 0.96 18.93
C GLY A 450 -24.92 2.46 19.22
N LEU A 451 -24.81 3.32 18.21
CA LEU A 451 -24.94 4.78 18.38
C LEU A 451 -26.39 5.17 18.68
N LEU A 452 -27.36 4.48 18.08
CA LEU A 452 -28.77 4.78 18.28
C LEU A 452 -29.25 4.43 19.69
N GLU A 453 -28.72 3.38 20.32
CA GLU A 453 -28.95 3.05 21.74
C GLU A 453 -28.55 4.19 22.68
N ARG A 454 -27.58 5.01 22.27
CA ARG A 454 -27.08 6.17 23.02
C ARG A 454 -27.81 7.47 22.69
N SER A 455 -28.82 7.41 21.83
CA SER A 455 -29.55 8.59 21.35
C SER A 455 -31.04 8.49 21.69
N THR A 456 -31.67 9.64 21.88
CA THR A 456 -33.13 9.74 21.94
C THR A 456 -33.70 9.98 20.54
N PRO A 457 -34.82 9.35 20.17
CA PRO A 457 -35.54 9.71 18.94
C PRO A 457 -35.90 11.20 18.91
N ASN A 458 -35.89 11.82 17.73
CA ASN A 458 -36.36 13.19 17.60
C ASN A 458 -37.89 13.24 17.61
N ASP A 459 -38.48 14.19 18.34
CA ASP A 459 -39.95 14.41 18.35
C ASP A 459 -40.51 14.69 16.95
N LYS A 460 -39.70 15.31 16.09
CA LYS A 460 -39.98 15.59 14.68
C LYS A 460 -38.80 15.16 13.81
N PRO A 461 -38.79 13.91 13.32
CA PRO A 461 -37.72 13.40 12.47
C PRO A 461 -37.54 14.24 11.21
N ARG A 462 -36.29 14.58 10.88
CA ARG A 462 -35.95 15.37 9.70
C ARG A 462 -35.69 14.44 8.51
N ARG A 463 -36.69 14.28 7.64
CA ARG A 463 -36.64 13.33 6.52
C ARG A 463 -35.77 13.78 5.35
N ARG A 464 -35.54 15.08 5.21
CA ARG A 464 -34.75 15.70 4.13
C ARG A 464 -33.64 16.53 4.73
N LEU A 465 -32.38 16.16 4.46
CA LEU A 465 -31.21 16.85 5.01
C LEU A 465 -30.37 17.45 3.89
N PHE A 466 -29.92 18.69 4.07
CA PHE A 466 -28.88 19.27 3.24
C PHE A 466 -27.61 19.46 4.08
N ILE A 467 -26.53 18.80 3.69
CA ILE A 467 -25.25 18.82 4.38
C ILE A 467 -24.42 19.99 3.86
N SER A 468 -24.48 21.09 4.61
CA SER A 468 -23.71 22.30 4.36
C SER A 468 -22.27 22.14 4.87
N ARG A 469 -21.46 23.16 4.62
CA ARG A 469 -20.08 23.27 5.10
C ARG A 469 -19.89 24.59 5.81
N LYS A 470 -18.84 24.66 6.62
CA LYS A 470 -18.26 25.93 7.03
C LYS A 470 -17.79 26.73 5.79
N PRO A 471 -18.09 28.04 5.72
CA PRO A 471 -17.56 28.92 4.67
C PRO A 471 -16.03 28.94 4.63
N ASP A 472 -15.47 29.37 3.49
CA ASP A 472 -14.03 29.50 3.26
C ASP A 472 -13.24 28.20 3.45
N MET A 473 -13.88 27.04 3.37
CA MET A 473 -13.24 25.73 3.36
C MET A 473 -12.93 25.29 1.93
N TRP A 474 -11.96 24.39 1.73
CA TRP A 474 -11.69 23.75 0.43
C TRP A 474 -12.96 23.34 -0.35
N ARG A 475 -12.94 23.56 -1.67
CA ARG A 475 -14.03 23.21 -2.59
C ARG A 475 -15.33 23.90 -2.20
N GLU A 476 -15.27 25.22 -2.04
CA GLU A 476 -16.44 26.03 -1.70
C GLU A 476 -17.34 26.20 -2.91
N CYS A 477 -18.65 26.07 -2.69
CA CYS A 477 -19.65 26.46 -3.65
C CYS A 477 -19.96 27.95 -3.43
N LEU A 478 -19.48 28.84 -4.29
CA LEU A 478 -19.54 30.28 -4.07
C LEU A 478 -20.97 30.84 -4.08
N ASN A 479 -21.87 30.21 -4.83
CA ASN A 479 -23.31 30.49 -4.79
C ASN A 479 -24.06 29.50 -3.88
N GLY A 480 -23.38 28.94 -2.88
CA GLY A 480 -23.94 27.91 -2.00
C GLY A 480 -25.20 28.36 -1.26
N SER A 481 -25.31 29.65 -0.90
CA SER A 481 -26.53 30.21 -0.30
C SER A 481 -27.77 30.05 -1.19
N GLN A 482 -27.63 30.24 -2.51
CA GLN A 482 -28.73 30.06 -3.46
C GLN A 482 -29.13 28.58 -3.58
N VAL A 483 -28.13 27.69 -3.58
CA VAL A 483 -28.36 26.24 -3.59
C VAL A 483 -29.07 25.81 -2.30
N GLU A 484 -28.56 26.21 -1.13
CA GLU A 484 -29.18 25.90 0.17
C GLU A 484 -30.61 26.44 0.26
N GLU A 485 -30.88 27.65 -0.23
CA GLU A 485 -32.23 28.23 -0.27
C GLU A 485 -33.19 27.45 -1.18
N CYS A 486 -32.71 26.93 -2.33
CA CYS A 486 -33.49 26.03 -3.17
C CYS A 486 -33.97 24.79 -2.40
N PHE A 487 -33.03 24.10 -1.73
CA PHE A 487 -33.37 22.91 -0.94
C PHE A 487 -34.24 23.24 0.27
N ALA A 488 -34.00 24.36 0.96
CA ALA A 488 -34.82 24.79 2.09
C ALA A 488 -36.28 25.02 1.68
N ARG A 489 -36.53 25.62 0.51
CA ARG A 489 -37.90 25.78 -0.04
C ARG A 489 -38.59 24.45 -0.34
N ARG A 490 -37.82 23.39 -0.60
CA ARG A 490 -38.28 22.01 -0.80
C ARG A 490 -38.36 21.20 0.51
N GLY A 491 -38.31 21.87 1.66
CA GLY A 491 -38.46 21.25 2.98
C GLY A 491 -37.21 20.55 3.51
N PHE A 492 -36.04 20.76 2.90
CA PHE A 492 -34.79 20.24 3.45
C PHE A 492 -34.36 21.05 4.67
N THR A 493 -33.87 20.34 5.69
CA THR A 493 -33.20 20.98 6.82
C THR A 493 -31.71 21.09 6.53
N ILE A 494 -31.20 22.32 6.52
CA ILE A 494 -29.76 22.59 6.36
C ILE A 494 -29.04 22.28 7.67
N ILE A 495 -28.03 21.40 7.62
CA ILE A 495 -27.24 21.02 8.79
C ILE A 495 -25.74 21.13 8.52
N ARG A 496 -24.97 21.43 9.56
CA ARG A 496 -23.51 21.42 9.57
C ARG A 496 -23.04 20.37 10.60
N PRO A 497 -22.66 19.15 10.18
CA PRO A 497 -22.42 18.04 11.11
C PRO A 497 -21.36 18.33 12.17
N GLU A 498 -20.39 19.19 11.90
CA GLU A 498 -19.36 19.62 12.86
C GLU A 498 -19.92 20.30 14.12
N GLY A 499 -21.15 20.82 14.06
CA GLY A 499 -21.86 21.39 15.21
C GLY A 499 -22.59 20.36 16.08
N HIS A 500 -22.51 19.07 15.73
CA HIS A 500 -23.25 17.99 16.39
C HIS A 500 -22.31 16.88 16.85
N SER A 501 -22.65 16.23 17.95
CA SER A 501 -21.99 15.01 18.39
C SER A 501 -22.21 13.87 17.37
N ILE A 502 -21.32 12.87 17.35
CA ILE A 502 -21.45 11.74 16.43
C ILE A 502 -22.75 10.94 16.64
N VAL A 503 -23.27 10.93 17.87
CA VAL A 503 -24.54 10.30 18.24
C VAL A 503 -25.72 11.04 17.61
N GLU A 504 -25.74 12.37 17.69
CA GLU A 504 -26.75 13.21 17.03
C GLU A 504 -26.66 13.10 15.50
N GLN A 505 -25.44 13.07 14.96
CA GLN A 505 -25.21 12.85 13.52
C GLN A 505 -25.82 11.52 13.08
N ALA A 506 -25.52 10.41 13.77
CA ALA A 506 -26.09 9.11 13.43
C ALA A 506 -27.63 9.10 13.50
N ARG A 507 -28.22 9.72 14.53
CA ARG A 507 -29.68 9.86 14.65
C ARG A 507 -30.29 10.64 13.49
N MET A 508 -29.72 11.78 13.11
CA MET A 508 -30.22 12.60 11.99
C MET A 508 -30.17 11.83 10.67
N PHE A 509 -29.05 11.16 10.36
CA PHE A 509 -28.90 10.41 9.11
C PHE A 509 -29.71 9.11 9.09
N TYR A 510 -29.94 8.48 10.24
CA TYR A 510 -30.83 7.33 10.37
C TYR A 510 -32.29 7.65 10.02
N GLU A 511 -32.75 8.83 10.42
CA GLU A 511 -34.13 9.30 10.20
C GLU A 511 -34.35 9.88 8.80
N ALA A 512 -33.27 10.22 8.09
CA ALA A 512 -33.30 10.80 6.76
C ALA A 512 -33.72 9.78 5.70
N ASP A 513 -34.49 10.27 4.73
CA ASP A 513 -34.97 9.54 3.56
C ASP A 513 -34.31 10.06 2.27
N VAL A 514 -33.89 11.34 2.26
CA VAL A 514 -33.07 11.97 1.21
C VAL A 514 -32.00 12.86 1.83
N VAL A 515 -30.77 12.72 1.35
CA VAL A 515 -29.62 13.53 1.81
C VAL A 515 -28.99 14.25 0.63
N ALA A 516 -29.09 15.57 0.60
CA ALA A 516 -28.36 16.42 -0.32
C ALA A 516 -27.14 17.05 0.37
N GLY A 517 -26.16 17.55 -0.38
CA GLY A 517 -25.09 18.36 0.17
C GLY A 517 -23.82 18.37 -0.66
N TYR A 518 -22.78 18.97 -0.09
CA TYR A 518 -21.50 19.09 -0.77
C TYR A 518 -20.62 17.85 -0.55
N ILE A 519 -20.17 17.18 -1.63
CA ILE A 519 -19.34 15.94 -1.63
C ILE A 519 -18.09 16.04 -0.75
N GLY A 520 -18.06 15.41 0.41
CA GLY A 520 -16.94 15.40 1.34
C GLY A 520 -17.24 14.58 2.59
N SER A 521 -16.28 14.55 3.54
CA SER A 521 -16.36 13.67 4.71
C SER A 521 -17.62 13.83 5.57
N ALA A 522 -18.26 15.00 5.57
CA ALA A 522 -19.53 15.23 6.25
C ALA A 522 -20.66 14.32 5.71
N LEU A 523 -20.65 14.01 4.40
CA LEU A 523 -21.61 13.10 3.76
C LEU A 523 -21.33 11.63 4.05
N TYR A 524 -20.17 11.25 4.61
CA TYR A 524 -19.91 9.84 4.93
C TYR A 524 -20.85 9.31 6.02
N ASN A 525 -21.51 10.21 6.75
CA ASN A 525 -22.59 9.87 7.68
C ASN A 525 -23.80 9.19 7.02
N ILE A 526 -23.94 9.18 5.68
CA ILE A 526 -24.91 8.31 5.00
C ILE A 526 -24.70 6.82 5.35
N MET A 527 -23.51 6.45 5.87
CA MET A 527 -23.26 5.15 6.49
C MET A 527 -24.27 4.76 7.58
N PHE A 528 -24.90 5.74 8.22
CA PHE A 528 -25.86 5.57 9.31
C PHE A 528 -27.32 5.54 8.84
N ALA A 529 -27.59 5.60 7.54
CA ALA A 529 -28.95 5.51 7.03
C ALA A 529 -29.60 4.18 7.43
N ARG A 530 -30.92 4.21 7.67
CA ARG A 530 -31.71 3.03 8.06
C ARG A 530 -31.92 2.07 6.89
N ARG A 531 -31.94 2.59 5.67
CA ARG A 531 -32.28 1.90 4.42
C ARG A 531 -31.61 2.60 3.23
N PRO A 532 -31.68 2.03 2.02
CA PRO A 532 -31.34 2.75 0.80
C PRO A 532 -32.06 4.11 0.70
N ILE A 533 -31.30 5.17 0.39
CA ILE A 533 -31.77 6.54 0.23
C ILE A 533 -31.21 7.17 -1.04
N ASP A 534 -31.81 8.27 -1.47
CA ASP A 534 -31.26 9.14 -2.51
C ASP A 534 -30.27 10.13 -1.90
N VAL A 535 -29.10 10.22 -2.52
CA VAL A 535 -28.00 11.10 -2.12
C VAL A 535 -27.70 12.07 -3.25
N ILE A 536 -27.84 13.38 -3.02
CA ILE A 536 -27.61 14.42 -4.03
C ILE A 536 -26.32 15.18 -3.69
N GLY A 537 -25.28 14.98 -4.49
CA GLY A 537 -23.95 15.55 -4.27
C GLY A 537 -23.60 16.70 -5.20
N PHE A 538 -23.14 17.81 -4.63
CA PHE A 538 -22.57 18.95 -5.37
C PHE A 538 -21.05 18.96 -5.24
N ILE A 539 -20.34 19.13 -6.35
CA ILE A 539 -18.86 19.13 -6.37
C ILE A 539 -18.28 19.85 -7.58
N ASN A 540 -17.01 20.25 -7.51
CA ASN A 540 -16.25 20.73 -8.67
C ASN A 540 -15.89 19.59 -9.63
N GLN A 541 -15.52 19.95 -10.86
CA GLN A 541 -15.19 18.98 -11.91
C GLN A 541 -13.82 18.32 -11.73
N SER A 542 -12.91 18.79 -10.89
CA SER A 542 -11.55 18.26 -10.72
C SER A 542 -11.42 17.32 -9.53
N TYR A 543 -12.41 17.23 -8.64
CA TYR A 543 -12.36 16.38 -7.47
C TYR A 543 -12.39 14.89 -7.86
N LEU A 544 -11.42 14.12 -7.36
CA LEU A 544 -11.19 12.73 -7.77
C LEU A 544 -11.62 11.69 -6.74
N ALA A 545 -11.99 12.08 -5.51
CA ALA A 545 -12.37 11.09 -4.52
C ALA A 545 -13.75 10.50 -4.86
N THR A 546 -13.89 9.20 -4.66
CA THR A 546 -15.09 8.43 -5.01
C THR A 546 -15.74 7.80 -3.77
N ASN A 547 -15.48 8.35 -2.58
CA ASN A 547 -15.84 7.70 -1.32
C ASN A 547 -17.36 7.61 -1.13
N GLU A 548 -18.11 8.66 -1.46
CA GLU A 548 -19.59 8.66 -1.42
C GLU A 548 -20.15 7.60 -2.36
N TYR A 549 -19.60 7.50 -3.58
CA TYR A 549 -19.98 6.47 -4.55
C TYR A 549 -19.75 5.05 -3.99
N LEU A 550 -18.60 4.82 -3.35
CA LEU A 550 -18.29 3.54 -2.71
C LEU A 550 -19.21 3.24 -1.52
N ILE A 551 -19.48 4.22 -0.66
CA ILE A 551 -20.41 4.06 0.47
C ILE A 551 -21.83 3.75 -0.03
N CYS A 552 -22.28 4.50 -1.04
CA CYS A 552 -23.57 4.26 -1.68
C CYS A 552 -23.65 2.85 -2.28
N SER A 553 -22.57 2.34 -2.88
CA SER A 553 -22.55 0.95 -3.39
C SER A 553 -22.70 -0.11 -2.31
N VAL A 554 -22.14 0.13 -1.12
CA VAL A 554 -22.21 -0.79 0.00
C VAL A 554 -23.61 -0.82 0.61
N LEU A 555 -24.26 0.34 0.71
CA LEU A 555 -25.56 0.48 1.36
C LEU A 555 -26.75 0.52 0.40
N GLY A 556 -26.50 0.34 -0.91
CA GLY A 556 -27.52 0.37 -1.94
C GLY A 556 -28.16 1.75 -2.17
N HIS A 557 -27.50 2.83 -1.77
CA HIS A 557 -27.99 4.19 -2.02
C HIS A 557 -27.90 4.58 -3.49
N ARG A 558 -28.76 5.50 -3.92
CA ARG A 558 -28.71 6.10 -5.24
C ARG A 558 -27.96 7.43 -5.17
N LEU A 559 -26.87 7.58 -5.92
CA LEU A 559 -26.06 8.80 -5.91
C LEU A 559 -26.33 9.66 -7.15
N HIS A 560 -26.86 10.85 -6.95
CA HIS A 560 -27.05 11.89 -7.95
C HIS A 560 -25.91 12.91 -7.82
N LEU A 561 -25.31 13.33 -8.94
CA LEU A 561 -24.13 14.20 -8.93
C LEU A 561 -24.27 15.39 -9.85
N PHE A 562 -24.20 16.58 -9.26
CA PHE A 562 -24.23 17.86 -9.94
C PHE A 562 -22.86 18.53 -9.84
N TYR A 563 -22.23 18.71 -11.00
CA TYR A 563 -20.92 19.33 -11.11
C TYR A 563 -21.04 20.83 -11.34
N GLY A 564 -20.30 21.62 -10.56
CA GLY A 564 -20.19 23.05 -10.76
C GLY A 564 -19.04 23.47 -11.68
N ASP A 565 -19.11 24.71 -12.13
CA ASP A 565 -18.09 25.36 -12.94
C ASP A 565 -16.96 25.86 -12.03
N GLU A 566 -15.73 25.41 -12.28
CA GLU A 566 -14.58 25.70 -11.42
C GLU A 566 -14.10 27.14 -11.55
N ILE A 567 -13.64 27.72 -10.45
CA ILE A 567 -12.97 29.01 -10.45
C ILE A 567 -11.47 28.79 -10.62
N THR A 568 -10.93 29.22 -11.76
CA THR A 568 -9.51 29.05 -12.10
C THR A 568 -8.61 30.10 -11.44
N ASP A 569 -9.13 31.32 -11.27
CA ASP A 569 -8.43 32.46 -10.63
C ASP A 569 -8.95 32.69 -9.20
N GLY A 570 -9.13 31.60 -8.47
CA GLY A 570 -9.63 31.61 -7.10
C GLY A 570 -8.55 31.93 -6.06
N ARG A 571 -8.95 31.95 -4.80
CA ARG A 571 -8.02 32.03 -3.67
C ARG A 571 -7.03 30.85 -3.69
N GLY A 572 -5.81 31.10 -3.22
CA GLY A 572 -4.76 30.07 -3.14
C GLY A 572 -4.79 29.23 -1.86
N LYS A 573 -5.53 29.67 -0.84
CA LYS A 573 -5.55 29.04 0.50
C LYS A 573 -6.96 28.98 1.09
N ASP A 574 -7.18 28.04 1.98
CA ASP A 574 -8.41 27.96 2.79
C ASP A 574 -8.36 28.75 4.11
N CYS A 575 -9.46 28.75 4.87
CA CYS A 575 -9.56 29.44 6.15
C CYS A 575 -8.65 28.90 7.26
N GLU A 576 -8.01 27.76 7.04
CA GLU A 576 -6.98 27.19 7.92
C GLU A 576 -5.56 27.40 7.37
N GLY A 577 -5.42 28.18 6.28
CA GLY A 577 -4.14 28.54 5.67
C GLY A 577 -3.51 27.44 4.82
N ARG A 578 -4.26 26.40 4.44
CA ARG A 578 -3.78 25.28 3.61
C ARG A 578 -3.86 25.61 2.13
N ASP A 579 -2.86 25.20 1.36
CA ASP A 579 -2.81 25.45 -0.09
C ASP A 579 -3.92 24.68 -0.84
N LEU A 580 -4.54 25.36 -1.80
CA LEU A 580 -5.58 24.80 -2.65
C LEU A 580 -4.98 24.27 -3.96
N GLY A 581 -4.92 22.94 -4.08
CA GLY A 581 -4.61 22.27 -5.33
C GLY A 581 -5.79 22.26 -6.30
N VAL A 582 -5.56 21.75 -7.52
CA VAL A 582 -6.57 21.66 -8.59
C VAL A 582 -7.86 20.95 -8.14
N THR A 583 -7.74 19.90 -7.33
CA THR A 583 -8.89 19.15 -6.79
C THR A 583 -9.69 19.91 -5.74
N ASN A 584 -9.11 20.99 -5.18
CA ASN A 584 -9.66 21.74 -4.06
C ASN A 584 -10.25 23.10 -4.46
N ARG A 585 -10.33 23.38 -5.76
CA ARG A 585 -10.86 24.64 -6.31
C ARG A 585 -12.30 24.88 -5.89
N ASP A 586 -12.60 26.15 -5.65
CA ASP A 586 -13.96 26.63 -5.49
C ASP A 586 -14.71 26.55 -6.83
N TYR A 587 -16.03 26.57 -6.77
CA TYR A 587 -16.89 26.42 -7.93
C TYR A 587 -18.22 27.14 -7.76
N VAL A 588 -18.92 27.34 -8.87
CA VAL A 588 -20.29 27.86 -8.91
C VAL A 588 -21.20 26.78 -9.50
N PHE A 589 -22.32 26.48 -8.84
CA PHE A 589 -23.34 25.63 -9.45
C PHE A 589 -24.19 26.47 -10.42
N ASN A 590 -24.24 26.07 -11.69
CA ASN A 590 -24.92 26.85 -12.72
C ASN A 590 -26.42 26.56 -12.73
N ILE A 591 -27.19 27.34 -11.96
CA ILE A 591 -28.64 27.15 -11.79
C ILE A 591 -29.38 27.33 -13.12
N GLU A 592 -28.96 28.26 -13.99
CA GLU A 592 -29.62 28.46 -15.30
C GLU A 592 -29.45 27.26 -16.23
N ARG A 593 -28.29 26.60 -16.20
CA ARG A 593 -27.99 25.45 -17.06
C ARG A 593 -28.54 24.14 -16.50
N ASP A 594 -28.36 23.93 -15.19
CA ASP A 594 -28.55 22.63 -14.55
C ASP A 594 -29.75 22.59 -13.59
N GLY A 595 -30.43 23.72 -13.39
CA GLY A 595 -31.54 23.88 -12.44
C GLY A 595 -32.76 23.03 -12.80
N ASP A 596 -33.18 23.04 -14.06
CA ASP A 596 -34.34 22.27 -14.51
C ASP A 596 -34.16 20.76 -14.24
N GLN A 597 -32.98 20.21 -14.52
CA GLN A 597 -32.67 18.80 -14.22
C GLN A 597 -32.66 18.51 -12.71
N LEU A 598 -32.20 19.46 -11.89
CA LEU A 598 -32.25 19.34 -10.44
C LEU A 598 -33.70 19.38 -9.95
N ASP A 599 -34.52 20.28 -10.47
CA ASP A 599 -35.94 20.40 -10.11
C ASP A 599 -36.73 19.14 -10.51
N GLU A 600 -36.53 18.59 -11.71
CA GLU A 600 -37.13 17.32 -12.15
C GLU A 600 -36.76 16.15 -11.21
N LEU A 601 -35.52 16.10 -10.74
CA LEU A 601 -35.10 15.12 -9.75
C LEU A 601 -35.80 15.33 -8.41
N LEU A 602 -35.94 16.58 -7.95
CA LEU A 602 -36.58 16.87 -6.66
C LEU A 602 -38.09 16.58 -6.70
N ASP A 603 -38.76 16.88 -7.80
CA ASP A 603 -40.17 16.54 -8.06
C ASP A 603 -40.36 15.02 -8.10
N SER A 604 -39.45 14.33 -8.80
CA SER A 604 -39.02 12.93 -8.60
C SER A 604 -39.31 12.28 -7.25
N LEU A 605 -38.60 12.89 -6.30
CA LEU A 605 -38.47 12.51 -4.91
C LEU A 605 -39.55 13.15 -4.04
N GLU A 606 -40.59 13.74 -4.63
CA GLU A 606 -41.82 14.15 -3.94
C GLU A 606 -42.94 13.16 -4.25
N GLU A 607 -43.11 12.77 -5.51
CA GLU A 607 -44.14 11.81 -5.95
C GLU A 607 -43.98 10.44 -5.30
N THR A 608 -42.75 9.95 -5.16
CA THR A 608 -42.45 8.65 -4.55
C THR A 608 -42.82 8.57 -3.05
N TRP A 609 -43.06 9.71 -2.40
CA TRP A 609 -43.24 9.82 -0.95
C TRP A 609 -44.62 10.33 -0.54
N GLY A 610 -45.43 10.78 -1.50
CA GLY A 610 -46.83 11.13 -1.27
C GLY A 610 -47.72 9.92 -0.98
N GLU A 611 -47.22 8.69 -1.19
CA GLU A 611 -47.96 7.43 -1.04
C GLU A 611 -47.54 6.59 0.19
N SER A 612 -46.60 7.04 1.03
CA SER A 612 -46.02 6.25 2.14
C SER A 612 -46.37 6.72 3.55
#